data_AF-A0A2H9T1W0-F1
#
_entry.id   AF-A0A2H9T1W0-F1
#
_cell.length_a   1.000
_cell.length_b   1.000
_cell.length_c   1.000
_cell.angle_alpha   90.00
_cell.angle_beta   90.00
_cell.angle_gamma   90.00
#
_symmetry.space_group_name_H-M   'P 1'
#
loop_
_entity.id
_entity.type
_entity.pdbx_description
1 polymer ?
#
loop_
_entity_poly.entity_id
_entity_poly.type
_entity_poly.pdbx_seq_one_letter_code
_entity_poly.pdbx_strand_id
1 'polypeptide(L)'
;MEFIWSLNNQFRIPDLTVILIASPETLIYRLSSRHELSRFEKEQLSVREVELYLNAIEFLRIKGFNVLFTENNGKTSIDRVTTLIIEEILKYIPH
;
A
#
# COMPACT_ATOMS: atom_id res chain seq x y z
N MET A 1 5.72 1.76 -16.14
CA MET A 1 6.44 1.69 -14.85
C MET A 1 7.96 1.85 -15.01
N GLU A 2 8.59 1.25 -16.02
CA GLU A 2 10.07 1.32 -16.21
C GLU A 2 10.68 2.73 -16.26
N PHE A 3 10.01 3.70 -16.91
CA PHE A 3 10.49 5.10 -16.87
C PHE A 3 10.54 5.66 -15.45
N ILE A 4 9.46 5.51 -14.67
CA ILE A 4 9.39 5.98 -13.28
C ILE A 4 10.44 5.26 -12.43
N TRP A 5 10.63 3.96 -12.65
CA TRP A 5 11.66 3.18 -11.98
C TRP A 5 13.07 3.68 -12.29
N SER A 6 13.39 3.98 -13.56
CA SER A 6 14.72 4.50 -13.93
C SER A 6 15.09 5.81 -13.22
N LEU A 7 14.09 6.61 -12.82
CA LEU A 7 14.29 7.83 -12.04
C LEU A 7 14.53 7.55 -10.54
N ASN A 8 14.08 6.40 -10.03
CA ASN A 8 14.04 6.09 -8.60
C ASN A 8 14.90 4.87 -8.21
N ASN A 9 15.58 4.23 -9.16
CA ASN A 9 16.29 2.96 -8.96
C ASN A 9 17.54 3.05 -8.05
N GLN A 10 17.96 4.25 -7.68
CA GLN A 10 19.08 4.49 -6.76
C GLN A 10 18.66 4.44 -5.29
N PHE A 11 17.37 4.29 -5.01
CA PHE A 11 16.89 4.22 -3.63
C PHE A 11 17.25 2.86 -2.99
N ARG A 12 17.52 2.86 -1.70
CA ARG A 12 17.80 1.63 -0.95
C ARG A 12 16.51 0.82 -0.81
N ILE A 13 16.52 -0.41 -1.28
CA ILE A 13 15.40 -1.35 -1.12
C ILE A 13 15.14 -1.52 0.38
N PRO A 14 13.90 -1.30 0.86
CA PRO A 14 13.56 -1.48 2.26
C PRO A 14 13.53 -2.97 2.58
N ASP A 15 13.81 -3.31 3.84
CA ASP A 15 13.74 -4.71 4.30
C ASP A 15 12.31 -5.26 4.20
N LEU A 16 11.30 -4.38 4.34
CA LEU A 16 9.89 -4.69 4.18
C LEU A 16 9.11 -3.50 3.59
N THR A 17 8.27 -3.78 2.59
CA THR A 17 7.26 -2.86 2.05
C THR A 17 5.87 -3.39 2.39
N VAL A 18 5.07 -2.59 3.11
CA VAL A 18 3.69 -2.94 3.43
C VAL A 18 2.74 -2.14 2.54
N ILE A 19 1.91 -2.84 1.76
CA ILE A 19 0.90 -2.22 0.88
C ILE A 19 -0.49 -2.56 1.40
N LEU A 20 -1.21 -1.52 1.82
CA LEU A 20 -2.58 -1.59 2.29
C LEU A 20 -3.52 -1.11 1.18
N ILE A 21 -4.37 -1.98 0.66
CA ILE A 21 -5.40 -1.61 -0.33
C ILE A 21 -6.78 -1.74 0.32
N ALA A 22 -7.72 -0.91 -0.10
CA ALA A 22 -9.13 -1.10 0.17
C ALA A 22 -9.93 -0.89 -1.13
N SER A 23 -11.17 -1.36 -1.15
CA SER A 23 -12.05 -1.24 -2.29
C SER A 23 -12.31 0.25 -2.56
N PRO A 24 -12.52 0.65 -3.82
CA PRO A 24 -12.81 2.04 -4.17
C PRO A 24 -13.95 2.63 -3.34
N GLU A 25 -14.99 1.84 -3.06
CA GLU A 25 -16.14 2.24 -2.23
C GLU A 25 -15.73 2.51 -0.79
N THR A 26 -14.90 1.62 -0.22
CA THR A 26 -14.36 1.77 1.14
C THR A 26 -13.48 3.02 1.24
N LEU A 27 -12.65 3.28 0.22
CA LEU A 27 -11.80 4.46 0.16
C LEU A 27 -12.63 5.73 0.06
N ILE A 28 -13.62 5.79 -0.84
CA ILE A 28 -14.51 6.96 -1.00
C ILE A 28 -15.28 7.24 0.30
N TYR A 29 -15.81 6.22 0.95
CA TYR A 29 -16.52 6.36 2.23
C TYR A 29 -15.61 6.87 3.36
N ARG A 30 -14.38 6.37 3.44
CA ARG A 30 -13.39 6.84 4.44
C ARG A 30 -12.88 8.25 4.12
N LEU A 31 -12.80 8.63 2.84
CA LEU A 31 -12.41 9.97 2.43
C LEU A 31 -13.52 11.00 2.71
N SER A 32 -14.78 10.67 2.45
CA SER A 32 -15.92 11.59 2.67
C SER A 32 -16.14 11.95 4.14
N SER A 33 -15.61 11.16 5.07
CA SER A 33 -15.65 11.43 6.52
C SER A 33 -14.47 12.26 7.03
N ARG A 34 -13.51 12.64 6.18
CA ARG A 34 -12.38 13.51 6.54
C ARG A 34 -12.76 14.99 6.44
N HIS A 35 -12.27 15.80 7.38
CA HIS A 35 -12.56 17.24 7.43
C HIS A 35 -11.84 18.03 6.33
N GLU A 36 -10.65 17.59 5.94
CA GLU A 36 -9.85 18.20 4.87
C GLU A 36 -9.39 17.13 3.89
N LEU A 37 -9.46 17.47 2.61
CA LEU A 37 -8.97 16.64 1.51
C LEU A 37 -7.80 17.35 0.83
N SER A 38 -6.73 16.61 0.58
CA SER A 38 -5.62 17.04 -0.28
C SER A 38 -6.08 17.23 -1.72
N ARG A 39 -5.24 17.88 -2.53
CA ARG A 39 -5.50 18.09 -3.97
C ARG A 39 -5.79 16.76 -4.70
N PHE A 40 -5.04 15.70 -4.39
CA PHE A 40 -5.19 14.40 -5.03
C PHE A 40 -6.46 13.67 -4.59
N GLU A 41 -6.85 13.78 -3.32
CA GLU A 41 -8.08 13.17 -2.80
C GLU A 41 -9.35 13.80 -3.41
N LYS A 42 -9.28 15.07 -3.86
CA LYS A 42 -10.39 15.76 -4.52
C LYS A 42 -10.68 15.25 -5.95
N GLU A 43 -9.69 14.66 -6.61
CA GLU A 43 -9.82 14.18 -7.99
C GLU A 43 -10.54 12.80 -8.08
N GLN A 44 -10.88 12.19 -6.93
CA GLN A 44 -11.64 10.92 -6.81
C GLN A 44 -11.14 9.78 -7.73
N LEU A 45 -9.83 9.58 -7.79
CA LEU A 45 -9.19 8.59 -8.66
C LEU A 45 -9.12 7.17 -8.04
N SER A 46 -9.94 6.86 -7.04
CA SER A 46 -9.77 5.68 -6.18
C SER A 46 -9.73 4.35 -6.93
N VAL A 47 -10.52 4.18 -8.00
CA VAL A 47 -10.50 2.97 -8.85
C VAL A 47 -9.14 2.83 -9.54
N ARG A 48 -8.68 3.90 -10.20
CA ARG A 48 -7.41 3.90 -10.93
C ARG A 48 -6.22 3.76 -9.99
N GLU A 49 -6.28 4.37 -8.81
CA GLU A 49 -5.25 4.22 -7.78
C GLU A 49 -5.12 2.77 -7.33
N VAL A 50 -6.24 2.10 -7.03
CA VAL A 50 -6.24 0.68 -6.65
C VAL A 50 -5.61 -0.18 -7.75
N GLU A 51 -6.00 0.02 -9.01
CA GLU A 51 -5.41 -0.71 -10.14
C GLU A 51 -3.89 -0.46 -10.27
N LEU A 52 -3.44 0.79 -10.11
CA LEU A 52 -2.03 1.13 -10.17
C LEU A 52 -1.23 0.49 -9.03
N TYR A 53 -1.77 0.46 -7.81
CA TYR A 53 -1.12 -0.22 -6.68
C TYR A 53 -1.08 -1.74 -6.86
N LEU A 54 -2.13 -2.36 -7.39
CA LEU A 54 -2.13 -3.79 -7.72
C LEU A 54 -1.03 -4.13 -8.73
N ASN A 55 -0.89 -3.32 -9.78
CA ASN A 55 0.20 -3.47 -10.75
C ASN A 55 1.58 -3.22 -10.14
N ALA A 56 1.68 -2.27 -9.20
CA ALA A 56 2.93 -1.96 -8.51
C ALA A 56 3.41 -3.10 -7.60
N ILE A 57 2.51 -3.86 -6.96
CA ILE A 57 2.87 -5.01 -6.11
C ILE A 57 3.71 -6.01 -6.90
N GLU A 58 3.23 -6.43 -8.05
CA GLU A 58 3.93 -7.40 -8.89
C GLU A 58 5.24 -6.83 -9.43
N PHE A 59 5.23 -5.56 -9.85
CA PHE A 59 6.43 -4.87 -10.29
C PHE A 59 7.52 -4.82 -9.20
N LEU A 60 7.16 -4.46 -7.96
CA LEU A 60 8.09 -4.36 -6.84
C LEU A 60 8.66 -5.72 -6.44
N ARG A 61 7.82 -6.76 -6.42
CA ARG A 61 8.27 -8.15 -6.19
C ARG A 61 9.33 -8.57 -7.21
N ILE A 62 9.12 -8.28 -8.50
CA ILE A 62 10.09 -8.57 -9.57
C ILE A 62 11.41 -7.79 -9.36
N LYS A 63 11.35 -6.56 -8.83
CA LYS A 63 12.54 -5.75 -8.52
C LYS A 63 13.22 -6.13 -7.19
N GLY A 64 12.79 -7.21 -6.53
CA GLY A 64 13.44 -7.76 -5.34
C GLY A 64 12.97 -7.16 -4.01
N PHE A 65 11.81 -6.49 -3.98
CA PHE A 65 11.24 -6.00 -2.74
C PHE A 65 10.48 -7.09 -2.00
N ASN A 66 10.63 -7.12 -0.69
CA ASN A 66 9.77 -7.92 0.19
C ASN A 66 8.46 -7.17 0.40
N VAL A 67 7.38 -7.64 -0.22
CA VAL A 67 6.08 -6.96 -0.19
C VAL A 67 5.07 -7.76 0.64
N LEU A 68 4.65 -7.20 1.77
CA LEU A 68 3.45 -7.62 2.49
C LEU A 68 2.23 -6.87 1.94
N PHE A 69 1.32 -7.61 1.34
CA PHE A 69 0.07 -7.07 0.82
C PHE A 69 -1.11 -7.48 1.71
N THR A 70 -2.00 -6.54 2.01
CA THR A 70 -3.25 -6.84 2.72
C THR A 70 -4.38 -5.93 2.30
N GLU A 71 -5.59 -6.49 2.26
CA GLU A 71 -6.83 -5.77 1.96
C GLU A 71 -7.56 -5.34 3.24
N ASN A 72 -7.87 -4.05 3.34
CA ASN A 72 -8.56 -3.44 4.46
C ASN A 72 -9.95 -2.92 4.04
N ASN A 73 -10.80 -3.87 3.64
CA ASN A 73 -12.20 -3.67 3.26
C ASN A 73 -13.17 -3.68 4.46
N GLY A 74 -12.66 -3.51 5.69
CA GLY A 74 -13.47 -3.58 6.92
C GLY A 74 -13.91 -5.00 7.34
N LYS A 75 -13.63 -6.03 6.54
CA LYS A 75 -13.87 -7.44 6.90
C LYS A 75 -12.86 -8.01 7.90
N THR A 76 -11.65 -7.46 7.89
CA THR A 76 -10.57 -7.81 8.83
C THR A 76 -10.51 -6.74 9.91
N SER A 77 -10.44 -7.14 11.18
CA SER A 77 -10.29 -6.18 12.28
C SER A 77 -8.94 -5.47 12.18
N ILE A 78 -8.91 -4.22 12.67
CA ILE A 78 -7.67 -3.42 12.75
C ILE A 78 -6.61 -4.19 13.53
N ASP A 79 -6.98 -4.80 14.67
CA ASP A 79 -6.06 -5.57 15.51
C ASP A 79 -5.38 -6.69 14.74
N ARG A 80 -6.13 -7.42 13.91
CA ARG A 80 -5.60 -8.53 13.13
C ARG A 80 -4.63 -8.07 12.05
N VAL A 81 -4.93 -6.94 11.37
CA VAL A 81 -4.01 -6.35 10.39
C VAL A 81 -2.75 -5.85 11.07
N THR A 82 -2.89 -5.20 12.24
CA THR A 82 -1.77 -4.71 13.04
C THR A 82 -0.87 -5.84 13.50
N THR A 83 -1.43 -6.92 14.06
CA THR A 83 -0.67 -8.10 14.48
C THR A 83 0.10 -8.70 13.31
N LEU A 84 -0.54 -8.88 12.15
CA LEU A 84 0.12 -9.38 10.94
C LEU A 84 1.33 -8.53 10.55
N ILE A 85 1.18 -7.19 10.56
CA ILE A 85 2.27 -6.28 10.19
C ILE A 85 3.41 -6.35 11.22
N ILE A 86 3.10 -6.41 12.52
CA ILE A 86 4.10 -6.55 13.58
C ILE A 86 4.87 -7.85 13.44
N GLU A 87 4.17 -8.98 13.25
CA GLU A 87 4.78 -10.29 13.05
C GLU A 87 5.71 -10.30 11.82
N GLU A 88 5.33 -9.60 10.75
CA GLU A 88 6.18 -9.48 9.57
C GLU A 88 7.42 -8.61 9.83
N ILE A 89 7.27 -7.46 10.50
CA ILE A 89 8.38 -6.58 10.87
C ILE A 89 9.41 -7.32 11.75
N LEU A 90 8.93 -8.11 12.72
CA LEU A 90 9.80 -8.84 13.65
C LEU A 90 10.75 -9.82 12.95
N LYS A 91 10.42 -10.30 11.74
CA LYS A 91 11.32 -11.17 10.96
C LYS A 91 12.59 -10.47 10.48
N TYR A 92 12.59 -9.14 10.45
CA TYR A 92 13.70 -8.32 9.95
C TYR A 92 14.50 -7.65 11.07
N ILE A 93 14.12 -7.83 12.34
CA ILE A 93 14.87 -7.30 13.49
C ILE A 93 15.83 -8.38 13.99
N PRO A 94 17.16 -8.15 13.97
CA PRO A 94 18.12 -9.11 14.53
C PRO A 94 17.91 -9.29 16.04
N HIS A 95 18.02 -10.54 16.51
CA HIS A 95 17.91 -10.93 17.93
C HIS A 95 19.12 -10.50 18.75
#